data_AF-A0A4U5UGU7-F1
#
_entry.id   AF-A0A4U5UGU7-F1
#
_cell.length_a   1.000
_cell.length_b   1.000
_cell.length_c   1.000
_cell.angle_alpha   90.00
_cell.angle_beta   90.00
_cell.angle_gamma   90.00
#
_symmetry.space_group_name_H-M   'P 1'
#
loop_
_entity.id
_entity.type
_entity.pdbx_description
1 polymer ?
#
loop_
_entity_poly.entity_id
_entity_poly.type
_entity_poly.pdbx_seq_one_letter_code
_entity_poly.pdbx_strand_id
1 'polypeptide(L)'
;MSIPVVDFGAYSLSEKDVADEQMRNLSEELKTAFTEVGCVFLKNTGITQEQVDRVMDISKKFFMQPEELKRPFSRKSFANNPIHGWVSLETERYKSGNEHNAFLYLKTDENGTTLRSLYYPPVNSDKAKEGQLRCGEHSDYGSITLLFQSSEGLQVRRRSGEFIYAPCIPGTVLVNIADLVQRWTSDRFVSVLHRVLLPPVGESCTRQSLAFFVQPDDEALITCCDGSNKYPPVTAGAYLIERYNDSYEQS
;
A
#
# COMPACT_ATOMS: atom_id res chain seq x y z
N MET A 1 5.05 20.75 4.96
CA MET A 1 4.37 20.59 3.66
C MET A 1 3.51 19.32 3.68
N SER A 2 2.19 19.44 3.60
CA SER A 2 1.26 18.29 3.60
C SER A 2 1.40 17.45 2.33
N ILE A 3 0.83 16.23 2.34
CA ILE A 3 0.67 15.44 1.11
C ILE A 3 -0.28 16.20 0.17
N PRO A 4 0.07 16.39 -1.11
CA PRO A 4 -0.77 17.12 -2.06
C PRO A 4 -2.05 16.34 -2.39
N VAL A 5 -3.12 17.07 -2.68
CA VAL A 5 -4.38 16.53 -3.20
C VAL A 5 -4.54 17.02 -4.62
N VAL A 6 -4.55 16.09 -5.58
CA VAL A 6 -4.53 16.36 -7.01
C VAL A 6 -5.85 15.89 -7.63
N ASP A 7 -6.40 16.71 -8.53
CA ASP A 7 -7.61 16.37 -9.28
C ASP A 7 -7.27 15.48 -10.48
N PHE A 8 -7.66 14.21 -10.41
CA PHE A 8 -7.39 13.25 -11.49
C PHE A 8 -8.49 13.23 -12.55
N GLY A 9 -9.50 14.11 -12.47
CA GLY A 9 -10.66 14.11 -13.36
C GLY A 9 -10.29 14.25 -14.84
N ALA A 10 -9.21 14.97 -15.16
CA ALA A 10 -8.70 15.11 -16.52
C ALA A 10 -8.17 13.78 -17.13
N TYR A 11 -7.87 12.76 -16.33
CA TYR A 11 -7.52 11.41 -16.81
C TYR A 11 -8.65 10.40 -16.57
N SER A 12 -9.86 10.85 -16.23
CA SER A 12 -11.00 9.95 -16.06
C SER A 12 -11.29 9.20 -17.36
N LEU A 13 -11.59 7.91 -17.25
CA LEU A 13 -11.95 7.05 -18.39
C LEU A 13 -13.21 7.52 -19.13
N SER A 14 -14.02 8.39 -18.51
CA SER A 14 -15.20 9.00 -19.12
C SER A 14 -14.87 10.18 -20.04
N GLU A 15 -13.71 10.82 -19.85
CA GLU A 15 -13.30 12.00 -20.60
C GLU A 15 -12.62 11.58 -21.91
N LYS A 16 -13.06 12.17 -23.03
CA LYS A 16 -12.53 11.82 -24.37
C LYS A 16 -11.73 12.95 -25.01
N ASP A 17 -12.05 14.19 -24.69
CA ASP A 17 -11.51 15.39 -25.35
C ASP A 17 -10.91 16.35 -24.31
N VAL A 18 -9.84 15.90 -23.64
CA VAL A 18 -9.15 16.67 -22.61
C VAL A 18 -8.08 17.53 -23.25
N ALA A 19 -8.01 18.81 -22.87
CA ALA A 19 -7.03 19.72 -23.45
C ALA A 19 -5.59 19.32 -23.05
N ASP A 20 -4.66 19.38 -24.00
CA ASP A 20 -3.22 19.10 -23.78
C ASP A 20 -2.64 19.86 -22.58
N GLU A 21 -3.08 21.11 -22.37
CA GLU A 21 -2.64 21.93 -21.25
C GLU A 21 -3.05 21.34 -19.90
N GLN A 22 -4.28 20.83 -19.78
CA GLN A 22 -4.77 20.19 -18.56
C GLN A 22 -3.98 18.91 -18.26
N MET A 23 -3.70 18.12 -19.29
CA MET A 23 -2.90 16.90 -19.16
C MET A 23 -1.47 17.21 -18.71
N ARG A 24 -0.86 18.27 -19.25
CA ARG A 24 0.49 18.72 -18.86
C ARG A 24 0.52 19.21 -17.41
N ASN A 25 -0.44 20.05 -17.02
CA ASN A 25 -0.52 20.59 -15.66
C ASN A 25 -0.65 19.47 -14.63
N LEU A 26 -1.58 18.54 -14.86
CA LEU A 26 -1.75 17.37 -13.99
C LEU A 26 -0.50 16.48 -13.96
N SER A 27 0.16 16.27 -15.10
CA SER A 27 1.41 15.50 -15.14
C SER A 27 2.52 16.15 -14.30
N GLU A 28 2.65 17.48 -14.34
CA GLU A 28 3.63 18.21 -13.53
C GLU A 28 3.28 18.19 -12.04
N GLU A 29 1.99 18.25 -11.67
CA GLU A 29 1.55 18.07 -10.27
C GLU A 29 1.90 16.69 -9.74
N LEU A 30 1.59 15.62 -10.49
CA LEU A 30 1.91 14.25 -10.10
C LEU A 30 3.42 14.03 -9.99
N LYS A 31 4.16 14.50 -11.00
CA LYS A 31 5.63 14.43 -11.03
C LYS A 31 6.24 15.16 -9.83
N THR A 32 5.74 16.34 -9.49
CA THR A 32 6.20 17.09 -8.31
C THR A 32 5.90 16.31 -7.04
N ALA A 33 4.67 15.81 -6.88
CA ALA A 33 4.28 15.04 -5.71
C ALA A 33 5.14 13.77 -5.53
N PHE A 34 5.34 13.00 -6.59
CA PHE A 34 6.15 11.77 -6.55
C PHE A 34 7.66 12.02 -6.41
N THR A 35 8.14 13.18 -6.87
CA THR A 35 9.53 13.58 -6.69
C THR A 35 9.75 14.05 -5.25
N GLU A 36 8.96 14.98 -4.75
CA GLU A 36 9.24 15.67 -3.48
C GLU A 36 8.72 14.91 -2.26
N VAL A 37 7.53 14.34 -2.38
CA VAL A 37 6.83 13.64 -1.30
C VAL A 37 6.93 12.14 -1.47
N GLY A 38 6.78 11.60 -2.69
CA GLY A 38 6.69 10.17 -3.00
C GLY A 38 5.29 9.58 -2.90
N CYS A 39 4.30 10.39 -2.52
CA CYS A 39 2.89 10.05 -2.54
C CYS A 39 1.98 11.26 -2.79
N VAL A 40 0.74 10.99 -3.18
CA VAL A 40 -0.28 11.99 -3.55
C VAL A 40 -1.67 11.44 -3.26
N PHE A 41 -2.59 12.30 -2.80
CA PHE A 41 -4.01 11.98 -2.80
C PHE A 41 -4.63 12.32 -4.15
N LEU A 42 -5.30 11.38 -4.79
CA LEU A 42 -6.07 11.62 -6.00
C LEU A 42 -7.55 11.67 -5.67
N LYS A 43 -8.23 12.73 -6.12
CA LYS A 43 -9.70 12.82 -6.14
C LYS A 43 -10.22 12.67 -7.57
N ASN A 44 -11.52 12.44 -7.71
CA ASN A 44 -12.19 12.30 -9.02
C ASN A 44 -11.59 11.18 -9.90
N THR A 45 -11.17 10.07 -9.28
CA THR A 45 -10.61 8.90 -9.98
C THR A 45 -11.66 8.01 -10.63
N GLY A 46 -12.95 8.30 -10.43
CA GLY A 46 -14.07 7.44 -10.81
C GLY A 46 -14.39 6.34 -9.78
N ILE A 47 -13.56 6.17 -8.75
CA ILE A 47 -13.84 5.27 -7.63
C ILE A 47 -14.60 6.05 -6.55
N THR A 48 -15.84 5.65 -6.27
CA THR A 48 -16.68 6.37 -5.30
C THR A 48 -16.41 5.91 -3.87
N GLN A 49 -16.67 6.79 -2.90
CA GLN A 49 -16.58 6.42 -1.48
C GLN A 49 -17.53 5.26 -1.14
N GLU A 50 -18.72 5.22 -1.76
CA GLU A 50 -19.69 4.13 -1.56
C GLU A 50 -19.13 2.76 -2.00
N GLN A 51 -18.39 2.71 -3.11
CA GLN A 51 -17.74 1.48 -3.57
C GLN A 51 -16.67 1.03 -2.57
N VAL A 52 -15.86 1.96 -2.09
CA VAL A 52 -14.82 1.69 -1.08
C VAL A 52 -15.45 1.17 0.21
N ASP A 53 -16.47 1.85 0.73
CA ASP A 53 -17.18 1.48 1.97
C ASP A 53 -17.80 0.08 1.84
N ARG A 54 -18.44 -0.22 0.71
CA ARG A 54 -18.99 -1.55 0.43
C ARG A 54 -17.93 -2.65 0.49
N VAL A 55 -16.76 -2.43 -0.09
CA VAL A 55 -15.66 -3.43 -0.06
C VAL A 55 -15.09 -3.55 1.36
N MET A 56 -14.92 -2.44 2.08
CA MET A 56 -14.47 -2.48 3.48
C MET A 56 -15.46 -3.20 4.39
N ASP A 57 -16.76 -3.04 4.17
CA ASP A 57 -17.83 -3.74 4.90
C ASP A 57 -17.83 -5.25 4.65
N ILE A 58 -17.67 -5.67 3.39
CA ILE A 58 -17.52 -7.09 3.04
C ILE A 58 -16.29 -7.65 3.74
N SER A 59 -15.16 -6.95 3.67
CA SER A 59 -13.94 -7.37 4.33
C SER A 59 -14.10 -7.46 5.86
N LYS A 60 -14.78 -6.49 6.48
CA LYS A 60 -15.07 -6.50 7.91
C LYS A 60 -15.88 -7.73 8.28
N LYS A 61 -16.94 -8.03 7.53
CA LYS A 61 -17.78 -9.22 7.74
C LYS A 61 -16.99 -10.51 7.66
N PHE A 62 -16.02 -10.61 6.74
CA PHE A 62 -15.10 -11.74 6.65
C PHE A 62 -14.22 -11.84 7.91
N PHE A 63 -13.53 -10.78 8.31
CA PHE A 63 -12.62 -10.82 9.46
C PHE A 63 -13.33 -11.09 10.80
N MET A 64 -14.59 -10.68 10.92
CA MET A 64 -15.44 -10.92 12.09
C MET A 64 -15.99 -12.36 12.17
N GLN A 65 -15.80 -13.19 11.13
CA GLN A 65 -16.18 -14.61 11.22
C GLN A 65 -15.30 -15.36 12.24
N PRO A 66 -15.83 -16.43 12.86
CA PRO A 66 -15.04 -17.38 13.63
C PRO A 66 -13.83 -17.89 12.85
N GLU A 67 -12.73 -18.16 13.55
CA GLU A 67 -11.48 -18.60 12.95
C GLU A 67 -11.64 -19.91 12.16
N GLU A 68 -12.51 -20.81 12.61
CA GLU A 68 -12.77 -22.10 11.94
C GLU A 68 -13.32 -21.91 10.52
N LEU A 69 -14.06 -20.81 10.28
CA LEU A 69 -14.61 -20.48 8.96
C LEU A 69 -13.60 -19.75 8.06
N LYS A 70 -12.62 -19.06 8.64
CA LYS A 70 -11.57 -18.33 7.90
C LYS A 70 -10.37 -19.23 7.56
N ARG A 71 -10.04 -20.16 8.45
CA ARG A 71 -8.88 -21.06 8.36
C ARG A 71 -8.76 -21.79 7.01
N PRO A 72 -9.84 -22.30 6.39
CA PRO A 72 -9.74 -22.92 5.06
C PRO A 72 -9.18 -21.98 3.99
N PHE A 73 -9.37 -20.67 4.13
CA PHE A 73 -8.90 -19.66 3.19
C PHE A 73 -7.50 -19.14 3.51
N SER A 74 -6.77 -19.72 4.45
CA SER A 74 -5.44 -19.25 4.84
C SER A 74 -4.45 -19.27 3.68
N ARG A 75 -3.36 -18.50 3.78
CA ARG A 75 -2.22 -18.66 2.88
C ARG A 75 -1.76 -20.12 2.82
N LYS A 76 -1.19 -20.51 1.68
CA LYS A 76 -0.78 -21.89 1.35
C LYS A 76 -1.93 -22.90 1.23
N SER A 77 -3.19 -22.52 1.48
CA SER A 77 -4.35 -23.39 1.21
C SER A 77 -4.59 -23.63 -0.28
N PHE A 78 -4.10 -22.72 -1.14
CA PHE A 78 -4.28 -22.79 -2.59
C PHE A 78 -2.96 -23.19 -3.25
N ALA A 79 -2.87 -24.43 -3.74
CA ALA A 79 -1.64 -24.99 -4.31
C ALA A 79 -1.04 -24.15 -5.44
N ASN A 80 -1.89 -23.54 -6.27
CA ASN A 80 -1.47 -22.72 -7.41
C ASN A 80 -1.17 -21.27 -7.02
N ASN A 81 -1.44 -20.86 -5.78
CA ASN A 81 -1.24 -19.48 -5.33
C ASN A 81 -0.95 -19.44 -3.82
N PRO A 82 0.27 -19.82 -3.40
CA PRO A 82 0.58 -20.01 -1.98
C PRO A 82 0.57 -18.71 -1.16
N ILE A 83 0.65 -17.55 -1.83
CA ILE A 83 0.61 -16.22 -1.21
C ILE A 83 -0.81 -15.63 -1.11
N HIS A 84 -1.78 -16.22 -1.82
CA HIS A 84 -3.20 -15.87 -1.74
C HIS A 84 -3.84 -16.42 -0.46
N GLY A 85 -4.78 -15.67 0.09
CA GLY A 85 -5.57 -16.11 1.23
C GLY A 85 -5.39 -15.26 2.50
N TRP A 86 -5.92 -15.81 3.58
CA TRP A 86 -6.04 -15.20 4.89
C TRP A 86 -4.77 -15.40 5.73
N VAL A 87 -4.44 -14.38 6.51
CA VAL A 87 -3.39 -14.43 7.53
C VAL A 87 -4.03 -14.11 8.88
N SER A 88 -3.81 -14.97 9.88
CA SER A 88 -4.39 -14.78 11.20
C SER A 88 -3.70 -13.63 11.94
N LEU A 89 -4.41 -13.06 12.92
CA LEU A 89 -3.77 -12.25 13.93
C LEU A 89 -2.67 -13.12 14.56
N GLU A 90 -1.45 -12.58 14.69
CA GLU A 90 -0.27 -13.21 15.31
C GLU A 90 0.60 -14.12 14.41
N THR A 91 0.23 -14.43 13.16
CA THR A 91 1.09 -15.27 12.29
C THR A 91 2.20 -14.52 11.56
N GLU A 92 2.06 -13.22 11.28
CA GLU A 92 3.14 -12.44 10.65
C GLU A 92 4.02 -11.72 11.68
N ARG A 93 5.25 -12.20 11.83
CA ARG A 93 6.36 -11.45 12.45
C ARG A 93 7.18 -10.80 11.33
N TYR A 94 7.03 -9.49 11.15
CA TYR A 94 7.99 -8.74 10.35
C TYR A 94 9.28 -8.57 11.18
N LYS A 95 10.46 -8.57 10.55
CA LYS A 95 11.74 -8.42 11.26
C LYS A 95 11.84 -7.13 12.12
N SER A 96 10.99 -6.14 11.86
CA SER A 96 10.92 -4.86 12.57
C SER A 96 9.84 -4.77 13.67
N GLY A 97 9.12 -5.85 14.00
CA GLY A 97 8.16 -5.86 15.12
C GLY A 97 6.87 -6.65 14.87
N ASN A 98 6.18 -6.98 15.95
CA ASN A 98 4.92 -7.75 15.95
C ASN A 98 3.79 -6.97 15.25
N GLU A 99 3.29 -7.50 14.14
CA GLU A 99 2.03 -7.04 13.55
C GLU A 99 0.86 -7.81 14.16
N HIS A 100 -0.11 -7.09 14.73
CA HIS A 100 -1.37 -7.68 15.19
C HIS A 100 -2.46 -7.44 14.13
N ASN A 101 -2.24 -7.95 12.92
CA ASN A 101 -3.08 -7.65 11.76
C ASN A 101 -3.57 -8.94 11.09
N ALA A 102 -4.71 -8.84 10.40
CA ALA A 102 -5.18 -9.91 9.53
C ALA A 102 -5.27 -9.39 8.09
N PHE A 103 -4.89 -10.24 7.14
CA PHE A 103 -4.83 -9.91 5.72
C PHE A 103 -5.71 -10.82 4.88
N LEU A 104 -6.19 -10.31 3.74
CA LEU A 104 -6.73 -11.12 2.65
C LEU A 104 -6.10 -10.66 1.34
N TYR A 105 -5.36 -11.55 0.67
CA TYR A 105 -4.75 -11.30 -0.64
C TYR A 105 -5.66 -11.77 -1.76
N LEU A 106 -5.91 -10.94 -2.78
CA LEU A 106 -6.60 -11.29 -4.02
C LEU A 106 -5.67 -10.95 -5.21
N LYS A 107 -5.19 -11.97 -5.94
CA LYS A 107 -4.09 -11.87 -6.93
C LYS A 107 -4.59 -12.18 -8.35
N THR A 108 -3.92 -11.65 -9.37
CA THR A 108 -4.03 -12.06 -10.78
C THR A 108 -2.99 -13.14 -11.15
N ASP A 109 -3.18 -13.81 -12.29
CA ASP A 109 -2.36 -14.98 -12.67
C ASP A 109 -1.01 -14.63 -13.33
N GLU A 110 -0.87 -13.40 -13.88
CA GLU A 110 0.28 -13.03 -14.73
C GLU A 110 1.44 -12.37 -13.96
N ASN A 111 1.16 -11.68 -12.85
CA ASN A 111 2.19 -10.99 -12.07
C ASN A 111 1.81 -10.84 -10.59
N GLY A 112 2.70 -10.27 -9.78
CA GLY A 112 2.49 -10.08 -8.34
C GLY A 112 1.37 -9.11 -7.92
N THR A 113 0.58 -8.53 -8.84
CA THR A 113 -0.46 -7.54 -8.52
C THR A 113 -1.51 -8.16 -7.59
N THR A 114 -1.79 -7.47 -6.49
CA THR A 114 -2.69 -8.00 -5.47
C THR A 114 -3.43 -6.91 -4.71
N LEU A 115 -4.71 -7.15 -4.42
CA LEU A 115 -5.44 -6.43 -3.38
C LEU A 115 -5.15 -7.09 -2.03
N ARG A 116 -4.69 -6.31 -1.06
CA ARG A 116 -4.60 -6.69 0.34
C ARG A 116 -5.67 -5.95 1.11
N SER A 117 -6.61 -6.67 1.70
CA SER A 117 -7.47 -6.09 2.73
C SER A 117 -6.82 -6.25 4.09
N LEU A 118 -6.69 -5.15 4.85
CA LEU A 118 -6.05 -5.09 6.15
C LEU A 118 -7.08 -4.79 7.22
N TYR A 119 -7.13 -5.63 8.26
CA TYR A 119 -7.94 -5.42 9.45
C TYR A 119 -7.05 -5.37 10.69
N TYR A 120 -7.16 -4.24 11.39
CA TYR A 120 -6.42 -3.90 12.58
C TYR A 120 -7.39 -3.86 13.77
N PRO A 121 -7.42 -4.87 14.65
CA PRO A 121 -8.38 -4.95 15.74
C PRO A 121 -8.19 -3.80 16.75
N PRO A 122 -9.20 -3.53 17.60
CA PRO A 122 -9.05 -2.62 18.72
C PRO A 122 -7.84 -3.02 19.59
N VAL A 123 -7.03 -2.04 19.95
CA VAL A 123 -5.83 -2.27 20.78
C VAL A 123 -6.22 -2.09 22.24
N ASN A 124 -5.74 -3.01 23.09
CA ASN A 124 -5.73 -2.78 24.53
C ASN A 124 -4.46 -2.00 24.88
N SER A 125 -4.62 -0.74 25.25
CA SER A 125 -3.52 0.17 25.58
C SER A 125 -2.64 -0.36 26.71
N ASP A 126 -3.19 -1.10 27.67
CA ASP A 126 -2.47 -1.61 28.83
C ASP A 126 -1.52 -2.76 28.47
N LYS A 127 -1.74 -3.38 27.30
CA LYS A 127 -0.90 -4.47 26.77
C LYS A 127 0.02 -4.01 25.65
N ALA A 128 -0.11 -2.76 25.19
CA ALA A 128 0.75 -2.23 24.14
C ALA A 128 2.17 -2.03 24.67
N LYS A 129 3.16 -2.53 23.94
CA LYS A 129 4.57 -2.30 24.26
C LYS A 129 4.94 -0.86 23.91
N GLU A 130 5.90 -0.30 24.64
CA GLU A 130 6.47 1.00 24.28
C GLU A 130 7.03 0.96 22.85
N GLY A 131 6.72 1.98 22.04
CA GLY A 131 7.12 2.05 20.64
C GLY A 131 6.40 1.08 19.69
N GLN A 132 5.39 0.33 20.16
CA GLN A 132 4.63 -0.59 19.31
C GLN A 132 3.86 0.17 18.22
N LEU A 133 3.88 -0.39 17.01
CA LEU A 133 3.15 0.09 15.83
C LEU A 133 2.07 -0.93 15.44
N ARG A 134 1.03 -0.47 14.73
CA ARG A 134 0.10 -1.36 14.04
C ARG A 134 0.77 -2.03 12.84
N CYS A 135 1.57 -1.28 12.09
CA CYS A 135 2.36 -1.76 10.97
C CYS A 135 3.72 -1.04 10.99
N GLY A 136 4.80 -1.81 10.84
CA GLY A 136 6.17 -1.33 10.92
C GLY A 136 6.53 -0.33 9.81
N GLU A 137 7.67 0.34 9.98
CA GLU A 137 8.24 1.20 8.93
C GLU A 137 8.72 0.35 7.75
N HIS A 138 8.16 0.58 6.56
CA HIS A 138 8.54 -0.13 5.33
C HIS A 138 8.24 0.72 4.08
N SER A 139 8.81 0.34 2.93
CA SER A 139 8.40 0.80 1.60
C SER A 139 7.73 -0.34 0.84
N ASP A 140 6.95 0.00 -0.19
CA ASP A 140 6.30 -0.98 -1.06
C ASP A 140 7.24 -1.41 -2.18
N TYR A 141 7.10 -2.63 -2.68
CA TYR A 141 8.12 -3.21 -3.57
C TYR A 141 7.87 -2.98 -5.06
N GLY A 142 6.60 -2.89 -5.49
CA GLY A 142 6.22 -2.90 -6.90
C GLY A 142 6.35 -1.56 -7.63
N SER A 143 5.35 -1.23 -8.44
CA SER A 143 5.34 0.03 -9.19
C SER A 143 4.64 1.16 -8.42
N ILE A 144 3.36 0.99 -8.12
CA ILE A 144 2.55 1.91 -7.32
C ILE A 144 1.64 1.13 -6.39
N THR A 145 1.25 1.78 -5.29
CA THR A 145 0.21 1.27 -4.39
C THR A 145 -0.95 2.25 -4.36
N LEU A 146 -2.17 1.73 -4.49
CA LEU A 146 -3.40 2.48 -4.29
C LEU A 146 -3.95 2.10 -2.92
N LEU A 147 -4.00 3.08 -2.00
CA LEU A 147 -4.42 2.87 -0.63
C LEU A 147 -5.73 3.60 -0.33
N PHE A 148 -6.69 2.84 0.17
CA PHE A 148 -7.95 3.34 0.71
C PHE A 148 -7.97 3.09 2.22
N GLN A 149 -8.30 4.10 3.01
CA GLN A 149 -8.29 4.03 4.48
C GLN A 149 -9.58 4.58 5.08
N SER A 150 -10.12 3.89 6.09
CA SER A 150 -11.33 4.32 6.82
C SER A 150 -11.05 4.97 8.17
N SER A 151 -9.78 5.00 8.60
CA SER A 151 -9.38 5.58 9.88
C SER A 151 -7.92 6.00 9.87
N GLU A 152 -7.65 7.00 10.71
CA GLU A 152 -6.35 7.64 10.89
C GLU A 152 -5.26 6.68 11.38
N GLY A 153 -4.02 7.18 11.38
CA GLY A 153 -2.85 6.51 11.97
C GLY A 153 -1.72 6.21 10.99
N LEU A 154 -1.98 6.32 9.68
CA LEU A 154 -0.92 6.22 8.67
C LEU A 154 0.01 7.43 8.75
N GLN A 155 1.31 7.16 8.74
CA GLN A 155 2.34 8.18 8.58
C GLN A 155 3.27 7.85 7.41
N VAL A 156 3.69 8.87 6.68
CA VAL A 156 4.70 8.78 5.61
C VAL A 156 5.93 9.59 6.01
N ARG A 157 7.11 9.08 5.70
CA ARG A 157 8.39 9.72 5.98
C ARG A 157 8.76 10.66 4.83
N ARG A 158 8.81 11.95 5.11
CA ARG A 158 9.31 12.96 4.16
C ARG A 158 10.79 12.73 3.86
N ARG A 159 11.27 13.33 2.75
CA ARG A 159 12.71 13.43 2.45
C ARG A 159 13.54 14.07 3.55
N SER A 160 12.96 14.95 4.37
CA SER A 160 13.62 15.52 5.55
C SER A 160 13.88 14.50 6.68
N GLY A 161 13.32 13.29 6.59
CA GLY A 161 13.33 12.27 7.64
C GLY A 161 12.16 12.36 8.62
N GLU A 162 11.35 13.42 8.54
CA GLU A 162 10.19 13.61 9.42
C GLU A 162 8.99 12.76 8.98
N PHE A 163 8.34 12.09 9.92
CA PHE A 163 7.06 11.42 9.68
C PHE A 163 5.89 12.40 9.78
N ILE A 164 5.01 12.38 8.77
CA ILE A 164 3.77 13.15 8.76
C ILE A 164 2.55 12.26 8.59
N TYR A 165 1.44 12.69 9.18
CA TYR A 165 0.17 12.00 9.03
C TYR A 165 -0.36 12.10 7.60
N ALA A 166 -0.88 10.98 7.10
CA ALA A 166 -1.65 10.90 5.88
C ALA A 166 -3.14 10.81 6.27
N PRO A 167 -3.90 11.93 6.26
CA PRO A 167 -5.26 11.94 6.78
C PRO A 167 -6.22 11.10 5.94
N CYS A 168 -7.35 10.70 6.53
CA CYS A 168 -8.48 10.15 5.80
C CYS A 168 -9.25 11.27 5.10
N ILE A 169 -9.14 11.35 3.76
CA ILE A 169 -9.90 12.31 2.95
C ILE A 169 -10.95 11.53 2.14
N PRO A 170 -12.26 11.68 2.45
CA PRO A 170 -13.32 10.97 1.74
C PRO A 170 -13.31 11.25 0.23
N GLY A 171 -13.57 10.21 -0.57
CA GLY A 171 -13.58 10.30 -2.03
C GLY A 171 -12.20 10.42 -2.67
N THR A 172 -11.13 10.15 -1.90
CA THR A 172 -9.76 10.13 -2.43
C THR A 172 -9.11 8.76 -2.30
N VAL A 173 -8.10 8.52 -3.13
CA VAL A 173 -7.17 7.40 -3.01
C VAL A 173 -5.78 7.95 -2.76
N LEU A 174 -5.07 7.43 -1.76
CA LEU A 174 -3.65 7.73 -1.57
C LEU A 174 -2.85 6.84 -2.53
N VAL A 175 -2.02 7.44 -3.38
CA VAL A 175 -1.13 6.73 -4.29
C VAL A 175 0.31 7.01 -3.89
N ASN A 176 1.09 5.95 -3.65
CA ASN A 176 2.53 6.06 -3.44
C ASN A 176 3.32 5.28 -4.47
N ILE A 177 4.52 5.79 -4.77
CA ILE A 177 5.50 5.10 -5.59
C ILE A 177 6.14 3.98 -4.78
N ALA A 178 6.42 2.87 -5.44
CA ALA A 178 7.08 1.71 -4.87
C ALA A 178 8.52 1.54 -5.44
N ASP A 179 9.29 0.67 -4.77
CA ASP A 179 10.74 0.52 -4.95
C ASP A 179 11.14 0.30 -6.42
N LEU A 180 10.42 -0.51 -7.20
CA LEU A 180 10.79 -0.77 -8.60
C LEU A 180 10.69 0.48 -9.48
N VAL A 181 9.73 1.37 -9.25
CA VAL A 181 9.65 2.65 -9.99
C VAL A 181 10.72 3.63 -9.51
N GLN A 182 11.06 3.63 -8.22
CA GLN A 182 12.22 4.40 -7.75
C GLN A 182 13.52 3.94 -8.45
N ARG A 183 13.75 2.62 -8.53
CA ARG A 183 14.90 2.04 -9.24
C ARG A 183 14.86 2.37 -10.73
N TRP A 184 13.71 2.18 -11.37
CA TRP A 184 13.51 2.46 -12.79
C TRP A 184 13.82 3.93 -13.12
N THR A 185 13.46 4.85 -12.24
CA THR A 185 13.64 6.30 -12.45
C THR A 185 14.91 6.86 -11.81
N SER A 186 15.82 6.01 -11.33
CA SER A 186 17.10 6.41 -10.74
C SER A 186 16.99 7.39 -9.56
N ASP A 187 15.98 7.20 -8.71
CA ASP A 187 15.56 8.07 -7.58
C ASP A 187 14.94 9.42 -7.98
N ARG A 188 14.53 9.58 -9.24
CA ARG A 188 13.71 10.74 -9.61
C ARG A 188 12.36 10.70 -8.89
N PHE A 189 11.70 9.55 -8.89
CA PHE A 189 10.55 9.29 -8.03
C PHE A 189 10.99 8.49 -6.82
N VAL A 190 10.38 8.77 -5.66
CA VAL A 190 10.80 8.19 -4.39
C VAL A 190 9.73 7.28 -3.83
N SER A 191 10.13 6.07 -3.47
CA SER A 191 9.34 5.20 -2.63
C SER A 191 9.49 5.64 -1.17
N VAL A 192 8.38 6.08 -0.59
CA VAL A 192 8.35 6.55 0.79
C VAL A 192 8.26 5.41 1.78
N LEU A 193 9.09 5.52 2.82
CA LEU A 193 8.84 4.75 4.03
C LEU A 193 7.57 5.24 4.70
N HIS A 194 6.76 4.31 5.15
CA HIS A 194 5.50 4.58 5.82
C HIS A 194 5.27 3.56 6.93
N ARG A 195 4.44 3.94 7.90
CA ARG A 195 4.11 3.14 9.09
C ARG A 195 2.69 3.41 9.54
N VAL A 196 2.11 2.51 10.33
CA VAL A 196 0.79 2.73 10.94
C VAL A 196 0.92 2.73 12.46
N LEU A 197 0.55 3.85 13.08
CA LEU A 197 0.59 4.02 14.53
C LEU A 197 -0.56 3.28 15.23
N LEU A 198 -0.39 3.05 16.53
CA LEU A 198 -1.51 2.72 17.42
C LEU A 198 -2.46 3.94 17.54
N PRO A 199 -3.74 3.72 17.88
CA PRO A 199 -4.64 4.84 18.19
C PRO A 199 -4.13 5.64 19.40
N PRO A 200 -4.61 6.89 19.58
CA PRO A 200 -4.29 7.70 20.76
C PRO A 200 -4.58 6.97 22.08
N VAL A 201 -3.83 7.31 23.13
CA VAL A 201 -4.00 6.69 24.46
C VAL A 201 -5.43 6.91 24.96
N GLY A 202 -6.08 5.83 25.39
CA GLY A 202 -7.48 5.83 25.85
C GLY A 202 -8.50 5.56 24.75
N GLU A 203 -8.10 5.54 23.48
CA GLU A 203 -8.94 5.10 22.38
C GLU A 203 -8.69 3.63 22.03
N SER A 204 -9.77 2.88 21.80
CA SER A 204 -9.71 1.52 21.28
C SER A 204 -10.63 1.40 20.08
N CYS A 205 -10.06 1.63 18.90
CA CYS A 205 -10.80 1.60 17.65
C CYS A 205 -10.20 0.57 16.69
N THR A 206 -11.08 -0.04 15.88
CA THR A 206 -10.66 -0.86 14.75
C THR A 206 -10.16 0.07 13.64
N ARG A 207 -9.08 -0.32 12.96
CA ARG A 207 -8.67 0.30 11.69
C ARG A 207 -8.82 -0.67 10.53
N GLN A 208 -9.25 -0.18 9.38
CA GLN A 208 -9.27 -0.93 8.13
C GLN A 208 -8.63 -0.14 7.01
N SER A 209 -7.98 -0.85 6.10
CA SER A 209 -7.49 -0.28 4.85
C SER A 209 -7.47 -1.33 3.74
N LEU A 210 -7.58 -0.86 2.49
CA LEU A 210 -7.42 -1.66 1.30
C LEU A 210 -6.17 -1.15 0.57
N ALA A 211 -5.17 -2.00 0.38
CA ALA A 211 -3.96 -1.68 -0.36
C ALA A 211 -3.92 -2.51 -1.64
N PHE A 212 -4.04 -1.86 -2.79
CA PHE A 212 -3.90 -2.50 -4.09
C PHE A 212 -2.48 -2.27 -4.61
N PHE A 213 -1.65 -3.30 -4.52
CA PHE A 213 -0.25 -3.27 -4.96
C PHE A 213 -0.20 -3.60 -6.43
N VAL A 214 0.26 -2.66 -7.24
CA VAL A 214 0.49 -2.87 -8.67
C VAL A 214 1.91 -3.35 -8.88
N GLN A 215 2.07 -4.45 -9.60
CA GLN A 215 3.36 -5.02 -9.96
C GLN A 215 3.55 -4.95 -11.48
N PRO A 216 4.78 -4.71 -11.97
CA PRO A 216 5.14 -5.08 -13.34
C PRO A 216 5.02 -6.59 -13.54
N ASP A 217 5.03 -7.04 -14.79
CA ASP A 217 5.11 -8.46 -15.10
C ASP A 217 6.38 -9.07 -14.53
N ASP A 218 6.31 -10.32 -14.04
CA ASP A 218 7.41 -10.93 -13.27
C ASP A 218 8.74 -10.96 -14.06
N GLU A 219 8.66 -11.14 -15.38
CA GLU A 219 9.81 -11.15 -16.32
C GLU A 219 10.27 -9.75 -16.77
N ALA A 220 9.57 -8.68 -16.40
CA ALA A 220 9.93 -7.32 -16.78
C ALA A 220 11.31 -6.96 -16.19
N LEU A 221 12.28 -6.68 -17.06
CA LEU A 221 13.62 -6.27 -16.67
C LEU A 221 13.64 -4.78 -16.31
N ILE A 222 13.89 -4.48 -15.04
CA ILE A 222 13.97 -3.12 -14.52
C ILE A 222 15.41 -2.61 -14.64
N THR A 223 15.60 -1.60 -15.49
CA THR A 223 16.88 -0.89 -15.71
C THR A 223 16.66 0.61 -15.62
N CYS A 224 17.64 1.37 -15.15
CA CYS A 224 17.53 2.83 -15.05
C CYS A 224 17.14 3.47 -16.41
N CYS A 225 15.99 4.14 -16.46
CA CYS A 225 15.40 4.68 -17.69
C CYS A 225 16.13 5.92 -18.23
N ASP A 226 16.99 6.53 -17.41
CA ASP A 226 17.88 7.62 -17.78
C ASP A 226 19.20 7.15 -18.40
N GLY A 227 19.38 5.83 -18.57
CA GLY A 227 20.61 5.22 -19.10
C GLY A 227 21.76 5.14 -18.09
N SER A 228 21.53 5.54 -16.83
CA SER A 228 22.52 5.37 -15.76
C SER A 228 22.64 3.91 -15.31
N ASN A 229 23.60 3.65 -14.40
CA ASN A 229 23.80 2.34 -13.77
C ASN A 229 23.70 2.43 -12.24
N LYS A 230 22.92 3.39 -11.74
CA LYS A 230 22.75 3.62 -10.29
C LYS A 230 22.28 2.38 -9.54
N TYR A 231 21.42 1.59 -10.20
CA TYR A 231 20.96 0.30 -9.73
C TYR A 231 21.34 -0.80 -10.73
N PRO A 232 21.78 -1.98 -10.27
CA PRO A 232 21.94 -3.11 -11.16
C PRO A 232 20.57 -3.55 -11.72
N PRO A 233 20.52 -4.04 -12.98
CA PRO A 233 19.32 -4.62 -13.56
C PRO A 233 18.74 -5.75 -12.70
N VAL A 234 17.43 -5.81 -12.58
CA VAL A 234 16.71 -6.87 -11.85
C VAL A 234 15.35 -7.14 -12.50
N THR A 235 14.88 -8.38 -12.53
CA THR A 235 13.50 -8.67 -12.95
C THR A 235 12.53 -8.36 -11.79
N ALA A 236 11.31 -7.93 -12.12
CA ALA A 236 10.31 -7.58 -11.11
C ALA A 236 10.00 -8.76 -10.16
N GLY A 237 9.85 -9.96 -10.72
CA GLY A 237 9.58 -11.18 -9.95
C GLY A 237 10.72 -11.55 -9.00
N ALA A 238 11.97 -11.47 -9.46
CA ALA A 238 13.13 -11.75 -8.61
C ALA A 238 13.25 -10.76 -7.45
N TYR A 239 13.02 -9.48 -7.72
CA TYR A 239 13.04 -8.44 -6.70
C TYR A 239 11.93 -8.64 -5.65
N LEU A 240 10.72 -8.99 -6.10
CA LEU A 240 9.60 -9.27 -5.20
C LEU A 240 9.90 -10.45 -4.26
N ILE A 241 10.49 -11.54 -4.79
CA ILE A 241 10.89 -12.71 -4.01
C ILE A 241 11.98 -12.35 -2.99
N GLU A 242 13.00 -11.60 -3.40
CA GLU A 242 14.07 -11.11 -2.53
C GLU A 242 13.48 -10.31 -1.35
N ARG A 243 12.66 -9.31 -1.64
CA ARG A 243 12.01 -8.47 -0.61
C ARG A 243 11.07 -9.25 0.30
N TYR A 244 10.35 -10.22 -0.26
CA TYR A 244 9.49 -11.09 0.53
C TYR A 244 10.30 -11.92 1.54
N ASN A 245 11.40 -12.52 1.10
CA ASN A 245 12.30 -13.29 1.97
C ASN A 245 13.02 -12.41 3.02
N ASP A 246 13.31 -11.14 2.68
CA ASP A 246 13.86 -10.19 3.64
C ASP A 246 12.86 -9.81 4.73
N SER A 247 11.58 -9.68 4.36
CA SER A 247 10.48 -9.23 5.21
C SER A 247 9.99 -10.30 6.19
N TYR A 248 9.95 -11.55 5.72
CA TYR A 248 9.37 -12.67 6.42
C TYR A 248 10.47 -13.66 6.81
N GLU A 249 10.60 -13.98 8.11
CA GLU A 249 11.49 -15.07 8.54
C GLU A 249 11.08 -16.38 7.83
N GLN A 250 12.08 -17.13 7.36
CA GLN A 250 11.91 -18.57 7.13
C GLN A 250 11.62 -19.18 8.51
N SER A 251 10.32 -19.37 8.79
CA SER A 251 9.84 -20.15 9.93
C SER A 251 9.92 -21.64 9.64
#